data_AF-A0A1F8PVY7-F1
#
_entry.id   AF-A0A1F8PVY7-F1
#
_cell.length_a   1.000
_cell.length_b   1.000
_cell.length_c   1.000
_cell.angle_alpha   90.00
_cell.angle_beta   90.00
_cell.angle_gamma   90.00
#
_symmetry.space_group_name_H-M   'P 1'
#
loop_
_entity.id
_entity.type
_entity.pdbx_description
1 polymer ?
#
loop_
_entity_poly.entity_id
_entity_poly.type
_entity_poly.pdbx_seq_one_letter_code
_entity_poly.pdbx_strand_id
1 'polypeptide(L)'
;MVYFSDDVSPRSDTTNQGGHYRFTTLAPGTNFLLTFSRADNPQLTPTAEIAFNAWIEGNLLTGVDIITLPDFEISLTLENIFFELQAPTDGAVFSAAAINSSNPLMFIWNPYNQGDSYYIELGANNSGGLSWASNMTTSNYIMWDGNLSDGSHVTEGSYWWRVIVRNAVGNYTLYIQSDDWDLLFNP
;
A
#
# COMPACT_ATOMS: atom_id res chain seq x y z
N MET A 1 -5.90 13.84 -9.14
CA MET A 1 -6.99 13.85 -8.17
C MET A 1 -6.50 13.22 -6.89
N VAL A 2 -6.77 13.90 -5.78
CA VAL A 2 -6.55 13.44 -4.41
C VAL A 2 -7.87 13.53 -3.66
N TYR A 3 -8.06 12.67 -2.67
CA TYR A 3 -9.29 12.56 -1.89
C TYR A 3 -8.99 12.77 -0.41
N PHE A 4 -9.79 13.57 0.26
CA PHE A 4 -9.68 13.87 1.69
C PHE A 4 -10.95 13.44 2.42
N SER A 5 -10.80 12.77 3.55
CA SER A 5 -11.87 12.42 4.49
C SER A 5 -11.44 12.71 5.92
N ASP A 6 -12.38 13.20 6.73
CA ASP A 6 -12.24 13.55 8.14
C ASP A 6 -13.54 13.23 8.90
N ASP A 7 -13.92 11.95 9.02
CA ASP A 7 -15.20 11.45 9.57
C ASP A 7 -16.49 11.94 8.89
N VAL A 8 -16.34 12.64 7.77
CA VAL A 8 -17.43 13.01 6.87
C VAL A 8 -17.15 12.48 5.46
N SER A 9 -18.14 12.59 4.58
CA SER A 9 -18.05 12.14 3.19
C SER A 9 -16.76 12.64 2.52
N PRO A 10 -16.03 11.75 1.80
CA PRO A 10 -14.81 12.13 1.09
C PRO A 10 -15.03 13.26 0.09
N ARG A 11 -14.04 14.14 -0.02
CA ARG A 11 -13.99 15.28 -0.95
C ARG A 11 -12.76 15.13 -1.83
N SER A 12 -12.84 15.59 -3.07
CA SER A 12 -11.71 15.47 -4.02
C SER A 12 -11.25 16.82 -4.52
N ASP A 13 -9.97 16.91 -4.86
CA ASP A 13 -9.39 18.07 -5.55
C ASP A 13 -8.27 17.64 -6.52
N THR A 14 -7.84 18.56 -7.38
CA THR A 14 -6.66 18.39 -8.23
C THR A 14 -5.53 19.30 -7.78
N THR A 15 -4.31 18.97 -8.18
CA THR A 15 -3.15 19.81 -7.91
C THR A 15 -3.13 21.03 -8.83
N ASN A 16 -2.74 22.18 -8.29
CA ASN A 16 -2.43 23.34 -9.11
C ASN A 16 -1.10 23.16 -9.90
N GLN A 17 -0.69 24.18 -10.65
CA GLN A 17 0.55 24.15 -11.46
C GLN A 17 1.83 23.87 -10.63
N GLY A 18 1.80 24.15 -9.32
CA GLY A 18 2.90 23.87 -8.39
C GLY A 18 2.79 22.53 -7.66
N GLY A 19 1.82 21.68 -8.00
CA GLY A 19 1.63 20.39 -7.31
C GLY A 19 0.87 20.47 -5.99
N HIS A 20 0.37 21.65 -5.60
CA HIS A 20 -0.31 21.84 -4.32
C HIS A 20 -1.83 21.69 -4.42
N TYR A 21 -2.45 21.24 -3.32
CA TYR A 21 -3.90 21.10 -3.14
C TYR A 21 -4.29 21.67 -1.76
N ARG A 22 -5.59 21.94 -1.53
CA ARG A 22 -6.06 22.43 -0.23
C ARG A 22 -7.46 21.90 0.08
N PHE A 23 -7.62 21.39 1.30
CA PHE A 23 -8.92 21.01 1.83
C PHE A 23 -9.27 21.87 3.06
N THR A 24 -10.57 22.12 3.24
CA THR A 24 -11.11 22.61 4.50
C THR A 24 -11.62 21.40 5.28
N THR A 25 -11.15 21.25 6.53
CA THR A 25 -11.71 20.25 7.44
C THR A 25 -13.12 20.64 7.85
N LEU A 26 -14.01 19.66 7.94
CA LEU A 26 -15.38 19.80 8.44
C LEU A 26 -15.56 19.13 9.80
N ALA A 27 -14.57 18.38 10.29
CA ALA A 27 -14.55 17.79 11.62
C ALA A 27 -13.17 17.90 12.29
N PRO A 28 -12.80 19.08 12.82
CA PRO A 28 -11.58 19.24 13.60
C PRO A 28 -11.55 18.32 14.82
N GLY A 29 -10.36 17.83 15.20
CA GLY A 29 -10.18 16.92 16.33
C GLY A 29 -10.29 15.44 15.98
N THR A 30 -10.69 15.10 14.75
CA THR A 30 -10.78 13.70 14.31
C THR A 30 -9.60 13.26 13.45
N ASN A 31 -9.55 11.97 13.14
CA ASN A 31 -8.59 11.41 12.19
C ASN A 31 -8.95 11.84 10.78
N PHE A 32 -7.92 12.01 9.94
CA PHE A 32 -8.11 12.24 8.53
C PHE A 32 -7.39 11.19 7.71
N LEU A 33 -7.86 11.04 6.49
CA LEU A 33 -7.20 10.28 5.43
C LEU A 33 -7.13 11.16 4.20
N LEU A 34 -5.94 11.30 3.63
CA LEU A 34 -5.74 11.89 2.32
C LEU A 34 -5.13 10.83 1.39
N THR A 35 -5.82 10.52 0.30
CA THR A 35 -5.50 9.41 -0.59
C THR A 35 -5.28 9.89 -2.02
N PHE A 36 -4.33 9.24 -2.69
CA PHE A 36 -4.16 9.25 -4.13
C PHE A 36 -4.34 7.83 -4.65
N SER A 37 -5.04 7.72 -5.78
CA SER A 37 -5.18 6.48 -6.54
C SER A 37 -4.71 6.74 -7.96
N ARG A 38 -3.81 5.90 -8.46
CA ARG A 38 -3.32 5.99 -9.85
C ARG A 38 -4.45 5.74 -10.85
N ALA A 39 -5.43 4.91 -10.50
CA ALA A 39 -6.58 4.61 -11.36
C ALA A 39 -7.45 5.85 -11.65
N ASP A 40 -7.53 6.77 -10.69
CA ASP A 40 -8.25 8.05 -10.84
C ASP A 40 -7.40 9.13 -11.54
N ASN A 41 -6.19 8.77 -11.96
CA ASN A 41 -5.21 9.66 -12.59
C ASN A 41 -4.60 9.06 -13.87
N PRO A 42 -5.42 8.69 -14.88
CA PRO A 42 -4.96 8.01 -16.09
C PRO A 42 -3.99 8.82 -16.96
N GLN A 43 -3.86 10.13 -16.70
CA GLN A 43 -2.92 11.02 -17.38
C GLN A 43 -1.45 10.82 -16.94
N LEU A 44 -1.20 10.11 -15.84
CA LEU A 44 0.14 9.94 -15.29
C LEU A 44 0.89 8.81 -16.00
N THR A 45 2.02 9.15 -16.62
CA THR A 45 2.94 8.19 -17.26
C THR A 45 4.38 8.56 -16.94
N PRO A 46 5.30 7.58 -16.74
CA PRO A 46 5.09 6.13 -16.77
C PRO A 46 4.35 5.61 -15.52
N THR A 47 3.46 4.62 -15.69
CA THR A 47 2.65 4.09 -14.58
C THR A 47 3.48 3.27 -13.59
N ALA A 48 4.44 2.48 -14.08
CA ALA A 48 5.26 1.60 -13.24
C ALA A 48 6.14 2.34 -12.22
N GLU A 49 6.45 3.62 -12.47
CA GLU A 49 7.24 4.46 -11.53
C GLU A 49 6.36 5.20 -10.52
N ILE A 50 5.05 4.97 -10.55
CA ILE A 50 4.07 5.66 -9.71
C ILE A 50 3.33 4.64 -8.88
N ALA A 51 3.22 4.91 -7.57
CA ALA A 51 2.49 4.06 -6.63
C ALA A 51 1.06 3.78 -7.11
N PHE A 52 0.57 2.56 -6.90
CA PHE A 52 -0.82 2.23 -7.25
C PHE A 52 -1.79 3.05 -6.40
N ASN A 53 -1.55 3.06 -5.09
CA ASN A 53 -2.14 3.99 -4.14
C ASN A 53 -1.03 4.60 -3.29
N ALA A 54 -1.29 5.82 -2.82
CA ALA A 54 -0.57 6.41 -1.71
C ALA A 54 -1.60 7.02 -0.78
N TRP A 55 -1.31 7.09 0.52
CA TRP A 55 -2.14 7.83 1.46
C TRP A 55 -1.36 8.34 2.66
N ILE A 56 -1.89 9.37 3.30
CA ILE A 56 -1.40 9.91 4.56
C ILE A 56 -2.57 9.96 5.53
N GLU A 57 -2.32 9.51 6.74
CA GLU A 57 -3.28 9.54 7.83
C GLU A 57 -2.66 10.20 9.07
N GLY A 58 -3.53 10.72 9.92
CA GLY A 58 -3.15 11.30 11.20
C GLY A 58 -4.36 11.96 11.87
N ASN A 59 -4.10 12.79 12.88
CA ASN A 59 -5.12 13.51 13.61
C ASN A 59 -5.13 15.00 13.25
N LEU A 60 -6.31 15.57 13.05
CA LEU A 60 -6.50 16.99 12.83
C LEU A 60 -6.58 17.72 14.17
N LEU A 61 -5.64 18.64 14.40
CA LEU A 61 -5.60 19.42 15.62
C LEU A 61 -6.77 20.41 15.70
N THR A 62 -7.28 20.64 16.91
CA THR A 62 -8.26 21.70 17.19
C THR A 62 -7.59 23.04 17.46
N GLY A 63 -8.22 24.16 17.08
CA GLY A 63 -7.72 25.51 17.37
C GLY A 63 -6.55 25.95 16.49
N VAL A 64 -6.34 25.29 15.36
CA VAL A 64 -5.33 25.61 14.36
C VAL A 64 -6.02 26.01 13.05
N ASP A 65 -5.60 27.13 12.47
CA ASP A 65 -6.23 27.65 11.23
C ASP A 65 -5.73 26.94 9.96
N ILE A 66 -4.45 26.56 9.93
CA ILE A 66 -3.81 25.87 8.80
C ILE A 66 -2.92 24.75 9.32
N ILE A 67 -3.10 23.56 8.77
CA ILE A 67 -2.24 22.39 8.98
C ILE A 67 -1.49 22.15 7.67
N THR A 68 -0.17 22.19 7.72
CA THR A 68 0.70 21.78 6.60
C THR A 68 1.03 20.31 6.78
N LEU A 69 0.67 19.49 5.79
CA LEU A 69 1.04 18.09 5.75
C LEU A 69 2.42 17.91 5.12
N PRO A 70 3.16 16.85 5.47
CA PRO A 70 4.32 16.42 4.71
C PRO A 70 4.00 16.24 3.22
N ASP A 71 5.04 16.36 2.40
CA ASP A 71 4.91 16.08 0.98
C ASP A 71 4.49 14.63 0.76
N PHE A 72 3.60 14.51 -0.21
CA PHE A 72 2.91 13.28 -0.53
C PHE A 72 3.55 12.69 -1.79
N GLU A 73 4.68 12.02 -1.59
CA GLU A 73 5.47 11.45 -2.69
C GLU A 73 4.72 10.25 -3.31
N ILE A 74 4.58 10.26 -4.64
CA ILE A 74 3.92 9.18 -5.38
C ILE A 74 4.89 8.42 -6.28
N SER A 75 6.12 8.92 -6.44
CA SER A 75 7.18 8.24 -7.15
C SER A 75 7.66 7.01 -6.38
N LEU A 76 7.82 5.90 -7.10
CA LEU A 76 8.49 4.69 -6.63
C LEU A 76 10.00 4.73 -6.91
N THR A 77 10.47 5.70 -7.70
CA THR A 77 11.88 5.94 -7.98
C THR A 77 12.36 7.15 -7.19
N LEU A 78 13.18 6.92 -6.16
CA LEU A 78 13.77 7.97 -5.33
C LEU A 78 15.28 7.80 -5.26
N GLU A 79 16.02 8.86 -5.53
CA GLU A 79 17.50 8.86 -5.47
C GLU A 79 18.14 7.71 -6.28
N ASN A 80 17.56 7.40 -7.44
CA ASN A 80 17.93 6.27 -8.32
C ASN A 80 17.71 4.87 -7.74
N ILE A 81 16.95 4.75 -6.65
CA ILE A 81 16.48 3.47 -6.11
C ILE A 81 15.01 3.31 -6.51
N PHE A 82 14.72 2.22 -7.21
CA PHE A 82 13.37 1.87 -7.61
C PHE A 82 12.78 0.84 -6.65
N PHE A 83 11.66 1.19 -6.01
CA PHE A 83 10.86 0.27 -5.22
C PHE A 83 10.06 -0.65 -6.15
N GLU A 84 10.41 -1.93 -6.12
CA GLU A 84 9.81 -2.95 -6.98
C GLU A 84 9.70 -4.28 -6.24
N LEU A 85 8.64 -5.02 -6.56
CA LEU A 85 8.50 -6.42 -6.16
C LEU A 85 9.56 -7.26 -6.88
N GLN A 86 10.05 -8.33 -6.23
CA GLN A 86 11.12 -9.18 -6.78
C GLN A 86 10.71 -10.64 -6.85
N ALA A 87 10.19 -11.18 -5.75
CA ALA A 87 9.79 -12.57 -5.66
C ALA A 87 8.55 -12.72 -4.74
N PRO A 88 7.66 -13.68 -5.03
CA PRO A 88 7.62 -14.47 -6.27
C PRO A 88 7.37 -13.60 -7.49
N THR A 89 7.80 -14.00 -8.69
CA THR A 89 7.54 -13.20 -9.90
C THR A 89 6.05 -13.10 -10.21
N ASP A 90 5.62 -12.04 -10.89
CA ASP A 90 4.24 -11.88 -11.33
C ASP A 90 3.75 -13.11 -12.13
N GLY A 91 2.62 -13.69 -11.71
CA GLY A 91 2.06 -14.92 -12.25
C GLY A 91 2.74 -16.22 -11.81
N ALA A 92 3.58 -16.20 -10.76
CA ALA A 92 4.26 -17.40 -10.27
C ALA A 92 3.27 -18.47 -9.77
N VAL A 93 3.65 -19.74 -9.95
CA VAL A 93 2.81 -20.90 -9.66
C VAL A 93 3.42 -21.74 -8.55
N PHE A 94 2.63 -22.05 -7.53
CA PHE A 94 3.03 -22.91 -6.40
C PHE A 94 1.97 -23.98 -6.13
N SER A 95 2.35 -25.06 -5.45
CA SER A 95 1.37 -26.00 -4.88
C SER A 95 0.94 -25.49 -3.51
N ALA A 96 -0.37 -25.31 -3.30
CA ALA A 96 -0.93 -24.89 -2.01
C ALA A 96 -0.52 -25.86 -0.90
N ALA A 97 -0.57 -27.16 -1.17
CA ALA A 97 -0.22 -28.21 -0.20
C ALA A 97 1.27 -28.23 0.18
N ALA A 98 2.15 -27.70 -0.68
CA ALA A 98 3.59 -27.67 -0.43
C ALA A 98 4.02 -26.53 0.51
N ILE A 99 3.20 -25.49 0.67
CA ILE A 99 3.52 -24.34 1.52
C ILE A 99 3.17 -24.71 2.96
N ASN A 100 4.14 -24.56 3.87
CA ASN A 100 3.96 -24.79 5.31
C ASN A 100 5.10 -24.14 6.08
N SER A 101 5.10 -24.25 7.41
CA SER A 101 6.15 -23.68 8.27
C SER A 101 7.57 -24.23 8.00
N SER A 102 7.71 -25.42 7.42
CA SER A 102 9.00 -26.01 7.02
C SER A 102 9.37 -25.70 5.57
N ASN A 103 8.41 -25.28 4.75
CA ASN A 103 8.60 -24.84 3.37
C ASN A 103 7.77 -23.58 3.07
N PRO A 104 8.11 -22.44 3.70
CA PRO A 104 7.35 -21.21 3.53
C PRO A 104 7.61 -20.57 2.16
N LEU A 105 6.61 -19.86 1.65
CA LEU A 105 6.75 -18.99 0.49
C LEU A 105 7.44 -17.70 0.91
N MET A 106 8.51 -17.32 0.22
CA MET A 106 9.25 -16.09 0.49
C MET A 106 8.82 -14.98 -0.46
N PHE A 107 8.39 -13.86 0.11
CA PHE A 107 8.16 -12.61 -0.60
C PHE A 107 9.36 -11.69 -0.44
N ILE A 108 9.79 -11.02 -1.51
CA ILE A 108 10.95 -10.13 -1.56
C ILE A 108 10.63 -8.91 -2.40
N TRP A 109 11.15 -7.75 -1.99
CA TRP A 109 11.09 -6.49 -2.72
C TRP A 109 12.40 -5.70 -2.57
N ASN A 110 12.62 -4.73 -3.46
CA ASN A 110 13.62 -3.69 -3.23
C ASN A 110 13.06 -2.67 -2.23
N PRO A 111 13.82 -2.26 -1.20
CA PRO A 111 13.35 -1.27 -0.22
C PRO A 111 12.94 0.06 -0.87
N TYR A 112 11.87 0.65 -0.36
CA TYR A 112 11.56 2.06 -0.64
C TYR A 112 12.45 2.96 0.23
N ASN A 113 13.12 3.93 -0.38
CA ASN A 113 14.18 4.70 0.25
C ASN A 113 13.70 5.56 1.45
N GLN A 114 12.41 5.90 1.48
CA GLN A 114 11.75 6.59 2.60
C GLN A 114 10.90 5.66 3.48
N GLY A 115 10.95 4.34 3.28
CA GLY A 115 10.16 3.39 4.05
C GLY A 115 10.79 3.07 5.40
N ASP A 116 10.01 3.16 6.48
CA ASP A 116 10.43 2.70 7.82
C ASP A 116 10.17 1.22 8.02
N SER A 117 9.05 0.74 7.48
CA SER A 117 8.57 -0.61 7.65
C SER A 117 7.65 -1.01 6.50
N TYR A 118 7.42 -2.30 6.38
CA TYR A 118 6.66 -2.89 5.29
C TYR A 118 5.72 -3.96 5.85
N TYR A 119 4.63 -4.20 5.15
CA TYR A 119 3.85 -5.41 5.31
C TYR A 119 3.31 -5.84 3.95
N ILE A 120 2.86 -7.08 3.87
CA ILE A 120 2.34 -7.67 2.63
C ILE A 120 0.86 -7.93 2.82
N GLU A 121 0.12 -7.69 1.76
CA GLU A 121 -1.28 -8.10 1.65
C GLU A 121 -1.39 -9.16 0.57
N LEU A 122 -2.20 -10.18 0.83
CA LEU A 122 -2.55 -11.26 -0.08
C LEU A 122 -4.08 -11.37 -0.12
N GLY A 123 -4.66 -11.47 -1.30
CA GLY A 123 -6.09 -11.67 -1.45
C GLY A 123 -6.45 -12.57 -2.63
N ALA A 124 -7.57 -13.29 -2.52
CA ALA A 124 -8.05 -14.13 -3.61
C ALA A 124 -8.75 -13.28 -4.68
N ASN A 125 -8.40 -13.48 -5.96
CA ASN A 125 -8.91 -12.69 -7.09
C ASN A 125 -10.44 -12.79 -7.25
N ASN A 126 -11.04 -13.90 -6.81
CA ASN A 126 -12.49 -14.15 -6.89
C ASN A 126 -13.29 -13.51 -5.75
N SER A 127 -12.64 -13.06 -4.67
CA SER A 127 -13.30 -12.58 -3.45
C SER A 127 -13.29 -11.05 -3.34
N GLY A 128 -12.44 -10.37 -4.11
CA GLY A 128 -12.27 -8.92 -4.09
C GLY A 128 -11.76 -8.35 -2.77
N GLY A 129 -11.36 -9.20 -1.82
CA GLY A 129 -10.98 -8.81 -0.46
C GLY A 129 -9.62 -9.36 -0.04
N LEU A 130 -9.10 -8.78 1.04
CA LEU A 130 -7.89 -9.22 1.73
C LEU A 130 -8.13 -10.59 2.38
N SER A 131 -7.27 -11.58 2.09
CA SER A 131 -7.30 -12.91 2.69
C SER A 131 -6.27 -13.04 3.82
N TRP A 132 -5.12 -12.36 3.66
CA TRP A 132 -4.05 -12.37 4.64
C TRP A 132 -3.25 -11.07 4.62
N ALA A 133 -2.79 -10.63 5.77
CA ALA A 133 -1.77 -9.59 5.89
C ALA A 133 -0.68 -10.03 6.86
N SER A 134 0.56 -9.70 6.53
CA SER A 134 1.69 -9.95 7.42
C SER A 134 1.70 -9.00 8.61
N ASN A 135 2.45 -9.36 9.66
CA ASN A 135 2.93 -8.35 10.60
C ASN A 135 3.87 -7.36 9.89
N MET A 136 4.03 -6.17 10.44
CA MET A 136 5.04 -5.21 9.96
C MET A 136 6.45 -5.76 10.16
N THR A 137 7.32 -5.47 9.21
CA THR A 137 8.75 -5.80 9.23
C THR A 137 9.59 -4.61 8.78
N THR A 138 10.82 -4.53 9.26
CA THR A 138 11.84 -3.60 8.73
C THR A 138 12.75 -4.28 7.70
N SER A 139 12.60 -5.58 7.51
CA SER A 139 13.30 -6.33 6.45
C SER A 139 12.59 -6.16 5.12
N ASN A 140 13.28 -6.47 4.03
CA ASN A 140 12.72 -6.44 2.67
C ASN A 140 12.24 -7.83 2.18
N TYR A 141 11.93 -8.71 3.12
CA TYR A 141 11.39 -10.03 2.85
C TYR A 141 10.49 -10.51 3.99
N ILE A 142 9.53 -11.37 3.67
CA ILE A 142 8.68 -12.10 4.62
C ILE A 142 8.54 -13.56 4.17
N MET A 143 8.60 -14.47 5.14
CA MET A 143 8.29 -15.88 4.96
C MET A 143 6.83 -16.11 5.38
N TRP A 144 6.01 -16.64 4.48
CA TRP A 144 4.62 -16.98 4.73
C TRP A 144 4.43 -18.50 4.70
N ASP A 145 3.76 -19.02 5.73
CA ASP A 145 3.59 -20.46 5.95
C ASP A 145 2.32 -21.04 5.29
N GLY A 146 1.59 -20.23 4.53
CA GLY A 146 0.38 -20.65 3.83
C GLY A 146 -0.92 -20.44 4.62
N ASN A 147 -0.84 -20.02 5.89
CA ASN A 147 -2.03 -19.75 6.70
C ASN A 147 -2.59 -18.35 6.42
N LEU A 148 -3.91 -18.27 6.22
CA LEU A 148 -4.67 -17.03 6.04
C LEU A 148 -5.02 -16.39 7.40
N SER A 149 -5.49 -15.14 7.39
CA SER A 149 -5.80 -14.41 8.63
C SER A 149 -6.93 -15.03 9.45
N ASP A 150 -7.79 -15.85 8.83
CA ASP A 150 -8.85 -16.60 9.51
C ASP A 150 -8.37 -17.94 10.10
N GLY A 151 -7.09 -18.26 9.94
CA GLY A 151 -6.46 -19.51 10.40
C GLY A 151 -6.64 -20.69 9.45
N SER A 152 -7.33 -20.53 8.31
CA SER A 152 -7.39 -21.54 7.27
C SER A 152 -6.09 -21.61 6.47
N HIS A 153 -5.82 -22.74 5.84
CA HIS A 153 -4.71 -22.87 4.89
C HIS A 153 -5.14 -22.38 3.51
N VAL A 154 -4.22 -21.78 2.76
CA VAL A 154 -4.49 -21.36 1.38
C VAL A 154 -4.95 -22.53 0.52
N THR A 155 -5.93 -22.29 -0.34
CA THR A 155 -6.47 -23.27 -1.27
C THR A 155 -6.06 -22.96 -2.70
N GLU A 156 -6.27 -23.92 -3.60
CA GLU A 156 -6.11 -23.69 -5.04
C GLU A 156 -6.89 -22.46 -5.52
N GLY A 157 -6.33 -21.75 -6.50
CA GLY A 157 -6.93 -20.56 -7.09
C GLY A 157 -5.92 -19.46 -7.43
N SER A 158 -6.45 -18.37 -8.00
CA SER A 158 -5.70 -17.17 -8.33
C SER A 158 -5.80 -16.14 -7.22
N TYR A 159 -4.66 -15.56 -6.86
CA TYR A 159 -4.48 -14.58 -5.79
C TYR A 159 -3.65 -13.42 -6.32
N TRP A 160 -3.77 -12.28 -5.65
CA TRP A 160 -2.88 -11.14 -5.80
C TRP A 160 -2.08 -10.98 -4.52
N TRP A 161 -0.87 -10.45 -4.64
CA TRP A 161 -0.10 -9.96 -3.51
C TRP A 161 0.52 -8.60 -3.81
N ARG A 162 0.75 -7.82 -2.77
CA ARG A 162 1.36 -6.48 -2.87
C ARG A 162 2.10 -6.12 -1.60
N VAL A 163 3.03 -5.18 -1.72
CA VAL A 163 3.75 -4.62 -0.57
C VAL A 163 3.21 -3.25 -0.26
N ILE A 164 2.92 -3.03 1.02
CA ILE A 164 2.59 -1.72 1.57
C ILE A 164 3.79 -1.23 2.37
N VAL A 165 4.31 -0.07 1.99
CA VAL A 165 5.32 0.67 2.73
C VAL A 165 4.62 1.55 3.74
N ARG A 166 5.21 1.67 4.93
CA ARG A 166 4.83 2.64 5.96
C ARG A 166 6.01 3.53 6.30
N ASN A 167 5.77 4.82 6.39
CA ASN A 167 6.73 5.85 6.80
C ASN A 167 6.07 6.77 7.85
N ALA A 168 6.68 6.91 9.02
CA ALA A 168 6.24 7.81 10.06
C ALA A 168 6.94 9.17 9.91
N VAL A 169 6.17 10.22 9.60
CA VAL A 169 6.69 11.58 9.42
C VAL A 169 6.03 12.53 10.41
N GLY A 170 6.76 12.84 11.48
CA GLY A 170 6.24 13.66 12.58
C GLY A 170 5.03 12.99 13.23
N ASN A 171 3.88 13.66 13.16
CA ASN A 171 2.61 13.17 13.74
C ASN A 171 1.75 12.40 12.73
N TYR A 172 2.27 12.13 11.54
CA TYR A 172 1.54 11.51 10.44
C TYR A 172 2.14 10.17 10.05
N THR A 173 1.32 9.31 9.46
CA THR A 173 1.79 8.09 8.81
C THR A 173 1.48 8.15 7.33
N LEU A 174 2.50 7.98 6.50
CA LEU A 174 2.39 7.86 5.06
C LEU A 174 2.50 6.40 4.65
N TYR A 175 1.77 6.06 3.61
CA TYR A 175 1.78 4.73 3.03
C TYR A 175 1.91 4.80 1.52
N ILE A 176 2.69 3.87 0.99
CA ILE A 176 2.89 3.66 -0.45
C ILE A 176 2.54 2.22 -0.75
N GLN A 177 1.67 2.02 -1.75
CA GLN A 177 1.26 0.71 -2.19
C GLN A 177 1.90 0.39 -3.56
N SER A 178 2.53 -0.79 -3.66
CA SER A 178 2.99 -1.34 -4.93
C SER A 178 1.82 -1.70 -5.86
N ASP A 179 2.14 -2.00 -7.10
CA ASP A 179 1.22 -2.78 -7.93
C ASP A 179 0.95 -4.16 -7.32
N ASP A 180 -0.18 -4.74 -7.71
CA ASP A 180 -0.54 -6.11 -7.40
C ASP A 180 0.21 -7.04 -8.38
N TRP A 181 0.82 -8.10 -7.85
CA TRP A 181 1.36 -9.22 -8.63
C TRP A 181 0.50 -10.45 -8.44
N ASP A 182 0.28 -11.19 -9.52
CA ASP A 182 -0.51 -12.41 -9.51
C ASP A 182 0.26 -13.60 -8.93
N LEU A 183 -0.47 -14.47 -8.24
CA LEU A 183 -0.05 -15.78 -7.77
C LEU A 183 -1.09 -16.82 -8.12
N LEU A 184 -0.63 -18.00 -8.54
CA LEU A 184 -1.48 -19.15 -8.80
C LEU A 184 -1.11 -20.29 -7.86
N PHE A 185 -2.09 -20.74 -7.07
CA PHE A 185 -1.95 -21.96 -6.29
C PHE A 185 -2.66 -23.11 -6.99
N ASN A 186 -1.88 -24.15 -7.30
CA ASN A 186 -2.37 -25.44 -7.73
C ASN A 186 -2.60 -26.35 -6.51
N PRO A 187 -3.31 -27.48 -6.69
CA PRO A 187 -3.41 -28.53 -5.66
C PRO A 187 -2.09 -28.89 -4.97
#